data_AF-A0A950G497-F1
#
_entry.id   AF-A0A950G497-F1
#
_cell.length_a   1.000
_cell.length_b   1.000
_cell.length_c   1.000
_cell.angle_alpha   90.00
_cell.angle_beta   90.00
_cell.angle_gamma   90.00
#
_symmetry.space_group_name_H-M   'P 1'
#
loop_
_entity.id
_entity.type
_entity.pdbx_description
1 polymer ?
#
loop_
_entity_poly.entity_id
_entity_poly.type
_entity_poly.pdbx_seq_one_letter_code
_entity_poly.pdbx_strand_id
1 'polypeptide(L)'
;AEGVGGYARPMPQSWLDRQKAEVAKRVAQADIVITTALIPGRPAPVLVSEEMVKSMKPGSVIVDLAAAAGGNCPLTQAGKTVQVHGVTLVGETNLPAQVAADASALYARNVLDFLKLINDKDGKLVVPMDDDIVAACLVAQGGKITKKG
;
A
#
# COMPACT_ATOMS: atom_id res chain seq x y z
N ALA A 1 -6.37 5.49 16.27
CA ALA A 1 -4.94 5.59 16.60
C ALA A 1 -4.25 6.38 15.48
N GLU A 2 -4.37 7.70 15.49
CA GLU A 2 -3.75 8.54 14.47
C GLU A 2 -2.33 8.95 14.89
N GLY A 3 -1.35 8.72 14.02
CA GLY A 3 0.02 9.20 14.12
C GLY A 3 0.21 10.55 13.44
N VAL A 4 1.46 10.99 13.34
CA VAL A 4 1.80 12.25 12.64
C VAL A 4 1.61 12.04 11.14
N GLY A 5 0.91 12.95 10.47
CA GLY A 5 0.63 12.85 9.03
C GLY A 5 -0.38 11.78 8.62
N GLY A 6 -1.22 11.30 9.55
CA GLY A 6 -2.29 10.33 9.24
C GLY A 6 -1.85 8.85 9.26
N TYR A 7 -0.57 8.55 9.48
CA TYR A 7 -0.07 7.18 9.60
C TYR A 7 -0.39 6.53 10.95
N ALA A 8 -0.57 5.21 11.00
CA ALA A 8 -0.91 4.51 12.24
C ALA A 8 0.23 4.55 13.28
N ARG A 9 -0.11 4.73 14.57
CA ARG A 9 0.84 4.56 15.69
C ARG A 9 0.96 3.08 16.10
N PRO A 10 2.12 2.63 16.63
CA PRO A 10 2.25 1.32 17.25
C PRO A 10 1.25 1.18 18.42
N MET A 11 0.54 0.05 18.46
CA MET A 11 -0.41 -0.27 19.52
C MET A 11 0.24 -1.13 20.62
N PRO A 12 -0.26 -1.08 21.87
CA PRO A 12 0.23 -1.95 22.94
C PRO A 12 0.10 -3.44 22.58
N GLN A 13 1.04 -4.27 23.04
CA GLN A 13 1.07 -5.70 22.71
C GLN A 13 -0.22 -6.43 23.10
N SER A 14 -0.77 -6.16 24.28
CA SER A 14 -2.04 -6.76 24.75
C SER A 14 -3.24 -6.42 23.85
N TRP A 15 -3.21 -5.26 23.18
CA TRP A 15 -4.23 -4.89 22.21
C TRP A 15 -4.02 -5.64 20.89
N LEU A 16 -2.78 -5.73 20.42
CA LEU A 16 -2.43 -6.50 19.20
C LEU A 16 -2.78 -7.98 19.35
N ASP A 17 -2.55 -8.58 20.51
CA ASP A 17 -2.87 -9.99 20.75
C ASP A 17 -4.38 -10.24 20.73
N ARG A 18 -5.17 -9.36 21.35
CA ARG A 18 -6.64 -9.40 21.28
C ARG A 18 -7.14 -9.20 19.86
N GLN A 19 -6.55 -8.27 19.12
CA GLN A 19 -6.90 -8.02 17.73
C GLN A 19 -6.60 -9.25 16.87
N LYS A 20 -5.42 -9.86 17.00
CA LYS A 20 -5.03 -11.09 16.27
C LYS A 20 -6.02 -12.22 16.51
N ALA A 21 -6.42 -12.44 17.76
CA ALA A 21 -7.38 -13.49 18.10
C ALA A 21 -8.75 -13.26 17.45
N GLU A 22 -9.22 -12.01 17.40
CA GLU A 22 -10.51 -11.71 16.77
C GLU A 22 -10.42 -11.75 15.24
N VAL A 23 -9.33 -11.25 14.65
CA VAL A 23 -9.05 -11.36 13.22
C VAL A 23 -9.02 -12.83 12.79
N ALA A 24 -8.37 -13.71 13.55
CA ALA A 24 -8.31 -15.14 13.24
C ALA A 24 -9.71 -15.77 13.08
N LYS A 25 -10.64 -15.45 13.99
CA LYS A 25 -12.02 -15.94 13.92
C LYS A 25 -12.73 -15.44 12.67
N ARG A 26 -12.50 -14.18 12.28
CA ARG A 26 -13.13 -13.58 11.09
C ARG A 26 -12.55 -14.16 9.81
N VAL A 27 -11.22 -14.34 9.74
CA VAL A 27 -10.55 -14.96 8.60
C VAL A 27 -11.08 -16.38 8.37
N ALA A 28 -11.22 -17.19 9.43
CA ALA A 28 -11.75 -18.55 9.32
C ALA A 28 -13.19 -18.61 8.74
N GLN A 29 -14.01 -17.58 9.01
CA GLN A 29 -15.39 -17.50 8.53
C GLN A 29 -15.52 -16.89 7.14
N ALA A 30 -14.52 -16.11 6.71
CA ALA A 30 -14.57 -15.32 5.49
C ALA A 30 -14.35 -16.17 4.23
N ASP A 31 -15.10 -15.86 3.19
CA ASP A 31 -14.89 -16.42 1.86
C ASP A 31 -13.82 -15.60 1.09
N ILE A 32 -13.72 -14.30 1.37
CA ILE A 32 -12.70 -13.41 0.79
C ILE A 32 -12.08 -12.54 1.89
N VAL A 33 -10.75 -12.45 1.90
CA VAL A 33 -9.97 -11.55 2.77
C VAL A 33 -9.12 -10.62 1.90
N ILE A 34 -9.17 -9.33 2.17
CA ILE A 34 -8.35 -8.32 1.49
C ILE A 34 -7.43 -7.67 2.50
N THR A 35 -6.11 -7.75 2.29
CA THR A 35 -5.12 -7.16 3.19
C THR A 35 -4.40 -5.99 2.52
N THR A 36 -4.35 -4.85 3.21
CA THR A 36 -3.85 -3.58 2.64
C THR A 36 -2.84 -2.87 3.53
N ALA A 37 -2.34 -3.53 4.58
CA ALA A 37 -1.50 -2.87 5.57
C ALA A 37 -0.08 -2.71 5.03
N LEU A 38 0.31 -1.46 4.76
CA LEU A 38 1.62 -1.10 4.27
C LEU A 38 2.14 0.12 5.00
N ILE A 39 3.37 0.05 5.51
CA ILE A 39 4.07 1.18 6.11
C ILE A 39 5.24 1.53 5.19
N PRO A 40 5.31 2.75 4.64
CA PRO A 40 6.41 3.16 3.78
C PRO A 40 7.78 2.92 4.42
N GLY A 41 8.71 2.35 3.66
CA GLY A 41 10.08 2.07 4.11
C GLY A 41 10.22 0.89 5.09
N ARG A 42 9.16 0.11 5.35
CA ARG A 42 9.21 -1.09 6.20
C ARG A 42 8.62 -2.30 5.47
N PRO A 43 9.05 -3.52 5.82
CA PRO A 43 8.36 -4.73 5.39
C PRO A 43 6.89 -4.72 5.81
N ALA A 44 6.03 -5.30 4.98
CA ALA A 44 4.63 -5.48 5.31
C ALA A 44 4.48 -6.32 6.60
N PRO A 45 3.60 -5.92 7.54
CA PRO A 45 3.37 -6.71 8.75
C PRO A 45 2.59 -7.98 8.40
N VAL A 46 2.90 -9.09 9.07
CA VAL A 46 2.12 -10.32 8.98
C VAL A 46 0.81 -10.16 9.76
N LEU A 47 -0.31 -10.23 9.05
CA LEU A 47 -1.66 -10.11 9.61
C LEU A 47 -2.46 -11.41 9.48
N VAL A 48 -2.20 -12.18 8.42
CA VAL A 48 -2.85 -13.47 8.17
C VAL A 48 -1.77 -14.55 8.21
N SER A 49 -1.72 -15.31 9.30
CA SER A 49 -0.77 -16.41 9.45
C SER A 49 -1.18 -17.63 8.62
N GLU A 50 -0.25 -18.56 8.40
CA GLU A 50 -0.56 -19.82 7.69
C GLU A 50 -1.66 -20.63 8.39
N GLU A 51 -1.72 -20.63 9.72
CA GLU A 51 -2.77 -21.29 10.49
C GLU A 51 -4.15 -20.68 10.20
N MET A 52 -4.22 -19.35 10.05
CA MET A 52 -5.46 -18.67 9.66
C MET A 52 -5.87 -19.10 8.25
N VAL A 53 -4.93 -19.18 7.30
CA VAL A 53 -5.22 -19.67 5.93
C VAL A 53 -5.75 -21.10 5.96
N LYS A 54 -5.14 -22.01 6.74
CA LYS A 54 -5.59 -23.40 6.89
C LYS A 54 -7.01 -23.52 7.47
N SER A 55 -7.42 -22.54 8.29
CA SER A 55 -8.75 -22.52 8.89
C SER A 55 -9.85 -21.97 7.98
N MET A 56 -9.48 -21.38 6.84
CA MET A 56 -10.45 -20.88 5.87
C MET A 56 -11.14 -22.06 5.16
N LYS A 57 -12.33 -21.79 4.61
CA LYS A 57 -13.02 -22.76 3.78
C LYS A 57 -12.22 -23.01 2.48
N PRO A 58 -12.13 -24.26 1.99
CA PRO A 58 -11.62 -24.50 0.65
C PRO A 58 -12.41 -23.71 -0.40
N GLY A 59 -11.70 -23.08 -1.34
CA GLY A 59 -12.26 -22.17 -2.34
C GLY A 59 -12.25 -20.70 -1.93
N SER A 60 -11.91 -20.37 -0.67
CA SER A 60 -11.73 -18.97 -0.25
C SER A 60 -10.58 -18.28 -0.99
N VAL A 61 -10.60 -16.94 -0.98
CA VAL A 61 -9.60 -16.10 -1.64
C VAL A 61 -8.97 -15.09 -0.68
N ILE A 62 -7.66 -14.91 -0.76
CA ILE A 62 -6.93 -13.81 -0.13
C ILE A 62 -6.37 -12.91 -1.23
N VAL A 63 -6.66 -11.61 -1.17
CA VAL A 63 -6.05 -10.60 -2.05
C VAL A 63 -5.12 -9.74 -1.21
N ASP A 64 -3.82 -9.87 -1.46
CA ASP A 64 -2.78 -9.23 -0.65
C ASP A 64 -2.15 -8.05 -1.39
N LEU A 65 -2.65 -6.84 -1.12
CA LEU A 65 -2.20 -5.61 -1.77
C LEU A 65 -0.80 -5.20 -1.32
N ALA A 66 -0.27 -5.81 -0.25
CA ALA A 66 1.08 -5.54 0.26
C ALA A 66 2.13 -6.51 -0.30
N ALA A 67 1.79 -7.37 -1.27
CA ALA A 67 2.65 -8.42 -1.82
C ALA A 67 4.04 -7.89 -2.27
N ALA A 68 4.09 -6.70 -2.88
CA ALA A 68 5.34 -6.09 -3.34
C ALA A 68 6.33 -5.75 -2.20
N ALA A 69 5.83 -5.60 -0.96
CA ALA A 69 6.62 -5.28 0.23
C ALA A 69 6.77 -6.47 1.19
N GLY A 70 6.55 -7.70 0.69
CA GLY A 70 6.62 -8.95 1.45
C GLY A 70 5.27 -9.57 1.79
N GLY A 71 4.16 -8.85 1.61
CA GLY A 71 2.80 -9.35 1.86
C GLY A 71 2.37 -9.31 3.33
N ASN A 72 1.06 -9.22 3.55
CA ASN A 72 0.47 -9.41 4.88
C ASN A 72 0.17 -10.88 5.19
N CYS A 73 0.27 -11.77 4.20
CA CYS A 73 0.23 -13.22 4.37
C CYS A 73 1.59 -13.83 3.95
N PRO A 74 2.28 -14.61 4.82
CA PRO A 74 3.59 -15.19 4.49
C PRO A 74 3.57 -16.18 3.32
N LEU A 75 2.39 -16.70 2.97
CA LEU A 75 2.19 -17.63 1.86
C LEU A 75 1.99 -16.91 0.51
N THR A 76 1.79 -15.59 0.52
CA THR A 76 1.67 -14.77 -0.69
C THR A 76 2.97 -14.80 -1.47
N GLN A 77 2.88 -15.01 -2.78
CA GLN A 77 4.01 -14.85 -3.70
C GLN A 77 3.81 -13.61 -4.55
N ALA A 78 4.73 -12.66 -4.44
CA ALA A 78 4.69 -11.41 -5.21
C ALA A 78 4.63 -11.69 -6.72
N GLY A 79 3.68 -11.03 -7.39
CA GLY A 79 3.44 -11.13 -8.83
C GLY A 79 2.73 -12.41 -9.27
N LYS A 80 2.21 -13.21 -8.34
CA LYS A 80 1.59 -14.52 -8.66
C LYS A 80 0.25 -14.69 -7.96
N THR A 81 -0.60 -15.48 -8.62
CA THR A 81 -1.77 -16.09 -7.98
C THR A 81 -1.48 -17.57 -7.76
N VAL A 82 -1.51 -18.01 -6.50
CA VAL A 82 -1.18 -19.39 -6.11
C VAL A 82 -2.30 -19.99 -5.28
N GLN A 83 -2.43 -21.31 -5.29
CA GLN A 83 -3.36 -22.02 -4.40
C GLN A 83 -2.58 -22.73 -3.31
N VAL A 84 -2.92 -22.48 -2.05
CA VAL A 84 -2.28 -23.08 -0.88
C VAL A 84 -3.36 -23.45 0.13
N HIS A 85 -3.32 -24.68 0.65
CA HIS A 85 -4.31 -25.20 1.61
C HIS A 85 -5.77 -25.07 1.14
N GLY A 86 -6.01 -25.15 -0.17
CA GLY A 86 -7.34 -24.98 -0.76
C GLY A 86 -7.81 -23.53 -0.89
N VAL A 87 -7.00 -22.54 -0.50
CA VAL A 87 -7.27 -21.10 -0.61
C VAL A 87 -6.47 -20.53 -1.78
N THR A 88 -7.07 -19.63 -2.56
CA THR A 88 -6.37 -18.89 -3.61
C THR A 88 -5.78 -17.60 -3.06
N LEU A 89 -4.48 -17.39 -3.20
CA LEU A 89 -3.76 -16.20 -2.76
C LEU A 89 -3.35 -15.39 -3.99
N VAL A 90 -3.88 -14.17 -4.10
CA VAL A 90 -3.59 -13.21 -5.16
C VAL A 90 -2.54 -12.22 -4.66
N GLY A 91 -1.33 -12.30 -5.20
CA GLY A 91 -0.20 -11.44 -4.85
C GLY A 91 0.23 -10.49 -5.96
N GLU A 92 -0.69 -10.03 -6.82
CA GLU A 92 -0.39 -9.06 -7.89
C GLU A 92 0.26 -7.79 -7.32
N THR A 93 1.36 -7.35 -7.94
CA THR A 93 2.15 -6.20 -7.45
C THR A 93 1.84 -4.90 -8.17
N ASN A 94 1.14 -4.96 -9.30
CA ASN A 94 0.74 -3.78 -10.07
C ASN A 94 -0.76 -3.79 -10.40
N LEU A 95 -1.60 -3.86 -9.36
CA LEU A 95 -3.06 -3.79 -9.51
C LEU A 95 -3.54 -2.55 -10.30
N PRO A 96 -2.95 -1.34 -10.17
CA PRO A 96 -3.35 -0.20 -11.00
C PRO A 96 -3.22 -0.46 -12.50
N ALA A 97 -2.26 -1.28 -12.94
CA ALA A 97 -2.13 -1.65 -14.35
C ALA A 97 -3.26 -2.57 -14.84
N GLN A 98 -3.98 -3.27 -13.95
CA GLN A 98 -5.16 -4.05 -14.33
C GLN A 98 -6.38 -3.17 -14.64
N VAL A 99 -6.35 -1.89 -14.25
CA VAL A 99 -7.35 -0.85 -14.55
C VAL A 99 -6.68 0.33 -15.25
N ALA A 100 -5.83 0.03 -16.24
CA ALA A 100 -4.90 0.99 -16.84
C ALA A 100 -5.55 2.27 -17.36
N ALA A 101 -6.75 2.20 -17.95
CA ALA A 101 -7.44 3.39 -18.48
C ALA A 101 -7.76 4.40 -17.38
N ASP A 102 -8.39 3.94 -16.30
CA ASP A 102 -8.76 4.77 -15.16
C ASP A 102 -7.52 5.24 -14.38
N ALA A 103 -6.57 4.34 -14.13
CA ALA A 103 -5.32 4.67 -13.47
C ALA A 103 -4.55 5.76 -14.24
N SER A 104 -4.49 5.66 -15.57
CA SER A 104 -3.83 6.65 -16.42
C SER A 104 -4.54 8.00 -16.39
N ALA A 105 -5.88 8.02 -16.47
CA ALA A 105 -6.65 9.24 -16.42
C ALA A 105 -6.49 9.99 -15.08
N LEU A 106 -6.58 9.27 -13.97
CA LEU A 106 -6.41 9.83 -12.63
C LEU A 106 -4.98 10.32 -12.40
N TYR A 107 -3.97 9.55 -12.82
CA TYR A 107 -2.58 9.96 -12.69
C TYR A 107 -2.26 11.18 -13.56
N ALA A 108 -2.75 11.24 -14.80
CA ALA A 108 -2.58 12.40 -15.67
C ALA A 108 -3.20 13.67 -15.07
N ARG A 109 -4.33 13.55 -14.36
CA ARG A 109 -4.91 14.69 -13.63
C ARG A 109 -4.00 15.15 -12.49
N ASN A 110 -3.46 14.23 -11.69
CA ASN A 110 -2.51 14.58 -10.62
C ASN A 110 -1.28 15.32 -11.17
N VAL A 111 -0.71 14.84 -12.29
CA VAL A 111 0.41 15.50 -12.96
C VAL A 111 0.02 16.88 -13.48
N LEU A 112 -1.13 17.00 -14.14
CA LEU A 112 -1.63 18.28 -14.66
C LEU A 112 -1.84 19.29 -13.52
N ASP A 113 -2.41 18.87 -12.40
CA ASP A 113 -2.64 19.76 -11.26
C ASP A 113 -1.32 20.18 -10.60
N PHE A 114 -0.35 19.28 -10.49
CA PHE A 114 0.99 19.64 -10.02
C PHE A 114 1.73 20.58 -10.98
N LEU A 115 1.58 20.40 -12.30
CA LEU A 115 2.16 21.30 -13.31
C LEU A 115 1.67 22.75 -13.18
N LYS A 116 0.45 22.97 -12.68
CA LYS A 116 -0.06 24.33 -12.41
C LYS A 116 0.68 25.03 -11.27
N LEU A 117 1.31 24.28 -10.37
CA LEU A 117 2.12 24.84 -9.28
C LEU A 117 3.53 25.20 -9.74
N ILE A 118 4.05 24.49 -10.75
CA ILE A 118 5.45 24.63 -11.20
C ILE A 118 5.60 25.28 -12.59
N ASN A 119 4.52 25.75 -13.21
CA ASN A 119 4.58 26.52 -14.44
C ASN A 119 3.89 27.86 -14.24
N ASP A 120 4.48 28.92 -14.81
CA ASP A 120 3.80 30.21 -14.91
C ASP A 120 2.72 30.21 -16.00
N LYS A 121 2.04 31.34 -16.18
CA LYS A 121 0.97 31.50 -17.16
C LYS A 121 1.44 31.37 -18.60
N ASP A 122 2.73 31.57 -18.87
CA ASP A 122 3.34 31.45 -20.18
C ASP A 122 3.92 30.04 -20.43
N GLY A 123 3.72 29.12 -19.47
CA GLY A 123 4.18 27.73 -19.56
C GLY A 123 5.66 27.55 -19.23
N LYS A 124 6.33 28.57 -18.68
CA LYS A 124 7.72 28.47 -18.26
C LYS A 124 7.80 27.81 -16.89
N LEU A 125 8.75 26.88 -16.75
CA LEU A 125 9.02 26.21 -15.48
C LEU A 125 9.47 27.23 -14.42
N VAL A 126 8.73 27.27 -13.32
CA VAL A 126 9.00 28.01 -12.10
C VAL A 126 8.99 27.02 -10.94
N VAL A 127 9.95 27.11 -10.03
CA VAL A 127 10.02 26.22 -8.86
C VAL A 127 9.84 27.09 -7.62
N PRO A 128 8.59 27.45 -7.27
CA PRO A 128 8.32 28.31 -6.11
C PRO A 128 8.62 27.54 -4.82
N MET A 129 9.72 27.90 -4.16
CA MET A 129 10.15 27.24 -2.91
C MET A 129 9.36 27.69 -1.68
N ASP A 130 8.50 28.69 -1.84
CA ASP A 130 7.50 29.16 -0.87
C ASP A 130 6.18 28.38 -0.94
N ASP A 131 5.98 27.54 -1.96
CA ASP A 131 4.88 26.58 -2.01
C ASP A 131 5.25 25.29 -1.27
N ASP A 132 4.51 24.96 -0.22
CA ASP A 132 4.78 23.80 0.64
C ASP A 132 4.74 22.47 -0.12
N ILE A 133 3.90 22.33 -1.16
CA ILE A 133 3.78 21.11 -1.96
C ILE A 133 5.00 20.99 -2.87
N VAL A 134 5.39 22.07 -3.55
CA VAL A 134 6.57 22.09 -4.41
C VAL A 134 7.84 21.81 -3.60
N ALA A 135 8.00 22.48 -2.46
CA ALA A 135 9.11 22.25 -1.54
C ALA A 135 9.08 20.84 -0.93
N ALA A 136 7.90 20.25 -0.69
CA ALA A 136 7.75 18.87 -0.26
C ALA A 136 8.26 17.87 -1.31
N CYS A 137 7.86 18.05 -2.56
CA CYS A 137 8.12 17.14 -3.68
C CYS A 137 9.52 17.26 -4.30
N LEU A 138 10.21 18.40 -4.15
CA LEU A 138 11.54 18.59 -4.73
C LEU A 138 12.59 17.71 -4.04
N VAL A 139 13.15 16.75 -4.77
CA VAL A 139 14.21 15.83 -4.28
C VAL A 139 15.63 16.23 -4.71
N ALA A 140 15.78 16.93 -5.83
CA ALA A 140 17.07 17.40 -6.33
C ALA A 140 16.93 18.64 -7.24
N GLN A 141 17.92 19.52 -7.22
CA GLN A 141 18.01 20.69 -8.08
C GLN A 141 19.48 21.07 -8.32
N GLY A 142 19.84 21.41 -9.56
CA GLY A 142 21.20 21.87 -9.90
C GLY A 142 22.31 20.86 -9.54
N GLY A 143 22.04 19.56 -9.70
CA GLY A 143 22.98 18.48 -9.36
C GLY A 143 23.14 18.21 -7.86
N LYS A 144 22.33 18.84 -7.00
CA LYS A 144 22.35 18.63 -5.54
C LYS A 144 21.03 18.05 -5.06
N ILE A 145 21.10 17.13 -4.10
CA ILE A 145 19.93 16.57 -3.41
C ILE A 145 19.41 17.62 -2.41
N THR A 146 18.10 17.88 -2.41
CA THR A 146 17.45 18.89 -1.55
C THR A 146 16.92 18.30 -0.24
N LYS A 147 16.64 16.99 -0.19
CA LYS A 147 16.27 16.23 1.02
C LYS A 147 16.90 14.84 1.01
N LYS A 148 17.45 14.41 2.15
CA LYS A 148 17.76 12.99 2.39
C LYS A 148 16.48 12.32 2.90
N GLY A 149 15.98 11.34 2.15
CA GLY A 149 14.79 10.57 2.50
C GLY A 149 14.97 9.72 3.75
#